data_AF-A0A842NVM3-F1
#
_entry.id   AF-A0A842NVM3-F1
#
_cell.length_a   1.000
_cell.length_b   1.000
_cell.length_c   1.000
_cell.angle_alpha   90.00
_cell.angle_beta   90.00
_cell.angle_gamma   90.00
#
_symmetry.space_group_name_H-M   'P 1'
#
loop_
_entity.id
_entity.type
_entity.pdbx_description
1 polymer ?
#
loop_
_entity_poly.entity_id
_entity_poly.type
_entity_poly.pdbx_seq_one_letter_code
_entity_poly.pdbx_strand_id
1 'polypeptide(L)'
;MKSLAIKARQTDSGVEIRFRGSKYVIEYPDEIWKEYPREARDVLFDNLVYAETIHLPLTHKTGEIVYDTPPPFFQPYFFQNMVMDLPSCADVDGTSTAELLKSFMNTTVSFSEHEIKFPDHVEETREDSSVVSISFGKDSLLTWAVCREMGMNPQLCYVVEPLLTYEEKHKMVLAE
;
A
#
# COMPACT_ATOMS: atom_id res chain seq x y z
N MET A 1 -9.88 -20.78 17.41
CA MET A 1 -8.68 -19.98 17.10
C MET A 1 -9.08 -18.51 17.23
N LYS A 2 -8.18 -17.62 17.65
CA LYS A 2 -8.52 -16.18 17.73
C LYS A 2 -8.40 -15.58 16.32
N SER A 3 -9.47 -14.99 15.81
CA SER A 3 -9.45 -14.21 14.57
C SER A 3 -8.80 -12.84 14.79
N LEU A 4 -8.17 -12.30 13.76
CA LEU A 4 -7.70 -10.92 13.73
C LEU A 4 -8.80 -10.04 13.15
N ALA A 5 -9.24 -9.04 13.91
CA ALA A 5 -10.18 -8.05 13.41
C ALA A 5 -9.42 -6.80 12.96
N ILE A 6 -9.59 -6.44 11.68
CA ILE A 6 -9.10 -5.20 11.09
C ILE A 6 -10.29 -4.25 10.98
N LYS A 7 -10.14 -3.06 11.56
CA LYS A 7 -11.10 -1.98 11.37
C LYS A 7 -10.44 -0.83 10.64
N ALA A 8 -11.09 -0.27 9.63
CA ALA A 8 -10.53 0.85 8.91
C ALA A 8 -11.57 1.93 8.60
N ARG A 9 -11.10 3.15 8.39
CA ARG A 9 -11.92 4.25 7.89
C ARG A 9 -11.10 5.23 7.07
N GLN A 10 -11.76 5.91 6.14
CA GLN A 10 -11.21 7.13 5.56
C GLN A 10 -11.29 8.27 6.58
N THR A 11 -10.34 9.17 6.48
CA THR A 11 -10.24 10.43 7.24
C THR A 11 -10.20 11.60 6.26
N ASP A 12 -10.20 12.82 6.79
CA ASP A 12 -10.18 14.03 5.96
C ASP A 12 -8.88 14.20 5.16
N SER A 13 -7.81 13.49 5.53
CA SER A 13 -6.46 13.57 4.93
C SER A 13 -5.86 12.20 4.58
N GLY A 14 -6.61 11.10 4.63
CA GLY A 14 -6.09 9.79 4.30
C GLY A 14 -6.85 8.61 4.89
N VAL A 15 -6.12 7.60 5.38
CA VAL A 15 -6.67 6.31 5.84
C VAL A 15 -6.22 6.00 7.27
N GLU A 16 -7.15 5.57 8.13
CA GLU A 16 -6.85 5.08 9.48
C GLU A 16 -7.18 3.59 9.58
N ILE A 17 -6.17 2.77 9.90
CA ILE A 17 -6.29 1.35 10.19
C ILE A 17 -6.16 1.15 11.71
N ARG A 18 -7.08 0.38 12.29
CA ARG A 18 -7.09 0.03 13.71
C ARG A 18 -6.86 -1.46 13.89
N PHE A 19 -5.86 -1.77 14.70
CA PHE A 19 -5.50 -3.14 15.03
C PHE A 19 -5.16 -3.24 16.52
N ARG A 20 -5.86 -4.12 17.24
CA ARG A 20 -5.66 -4.40 18.69
C ARG A 20 -5.62 -3.15 19.58
N GLY A 21 -6.44 -2.15 19.29
CA GLY A 21 -6.53 -0.91 20.05
C GLY A 21 -5.52 0.17 19.63
N SER A 22 -4.53 -0.18 18.81
CA SER A 22 -3.63 0.77 18.17
C SER A 22 -4.24 1.36 16.91
N LYS A 23 -3.83 2.58 16.57
CA LYS A 23 -4.19 3.29 15.34
C LYS A 23 -2.94 3.49 14.49
N TYR A 24 -3.06 3.21 13.20
CA TYR A 24 -2.05 3.41 12.17
C TYR A 24 -2.68 4.30 11.11
N VAL A 25 -1.99 5.39 10.76
CA VAL A 25 -2.54 6.41 9.86
C VAL A 25 -1.62 6.55 8.66
N ILE A 26 -2.21 6.54 7.47
CA ILE A 26 -1.57 6.90 6.21
C ILE A 26 -2.14 8.25 5.82
N GLU A 27 -1.29 9.28 5.80
CA GLU A 27 -1.68 10.65 5.48
C GLU A 27 -1.19 11.01 4.07
N TYR A 28 -2.02 11.74 3.35
CA TYR A 28 -1.72 12.32 2.05
C TYR A 28 -1.84 13.84 2.14
N PRO A 29 -1.11 14.60 1.31
CA PRO A 29 -1.31 16.05 1.21
C PRO A 29 -2.77 16.38 0.92
N ASP A 30 -3.30 17.39 1.61
CA ASP A 30 -4.72 17.76 1.57
C ASP A 30 -5.18 18.08 0.14
N GLU A 31 -4.37 18.84 -0.59
CA GLU A 31 -4.56 19.21 -2.00
C GLU A 31 -4.63 18.00 -2.93
N ILE A 32 -4.04 16.86 -2.56
CA ILE A 32 -4.13 15.63 -3.36
C ILE A 32 -5.35 14.82 -2.89
N TRP A 33 -5.45 14.54 -1.59
CA TRP A 33 -6.48 13.63 -1.07
C TRP A 33 -7.91 14.14 -1.25
N LYS A 34 -8.10 15.46 -1.09
CA LYS A 34 -9.42 16.10 -1.19
C LYS A 34 -9.85 16.30 -2.64
N GLU A 35 -8.89 16.51 -3.54
CA GLU A 35 -9.16 16.65 -4.98
C GLU A 35 -9.29 15.29 -5.69
N TYR A 36 -8.71 14.22 -5.12
CA TYR A 36 -8.79 12.89 -5.71
C TYR A 36 -10.26 12.39 -5.77
N PRO A 37 -10.70 11.85 -6.93
CA PRO A 37 -12.08 11.40 -7.13
C PRO A 37 -12.52 10.42 -6.05
N ARG A 38 -13.71 10.64 -5.50
CA ARG A 38 -14.20 9.90 -4.34
C ARG A 38 -14.33 8.40 -4.64
N GLU A 39 -14.86 8.03 -5.80
CA GLU A 39 -15.02 6.64 -6.20
C GLU A 39 -13.67 5.93 -6.31
N ALA A 40 -12.67 6.58 -6.92
CA ALA A 40 -11.30 6.06 -7.00
C ALA A 40 -10.65 5.95 -5.61
N ARG A 41 -10.93 6.91 -4.72
CA ARG A 41 -10.46 6.92 -3.33
C ARG A 41 -11.05 5.79 -2.50
N ASP A 42 -12.32 5.46 -2.72
CA ASP A 42 -13.00 4.34 -2.07
C ASP A 42 -12.37 3.01 -2.48
N VAL A 43 -12.04 2.85 -3.76
CA VAL A 43 -11.31 1.67 -4.28
C VAL A 43 -9.90 1.62 -3.69
N LEU A 44 -9.17 2.74 -3.69
CA LEU A 44 -7.83 2.83 -3.11
C LEU A 44 -7.83 2.43 -1.63
N PHE A 45 -8.80 2.94 -0.86
CA PHE A 45 -8.97 2.62 0.55
C PHE A 45 -9.11 1.11 0.79
N ASP A 46 -10.02 0.43 0.08
CA ASP A 46 -10.23 -1.01 0.24
C ASP A 46 -8.95 -1.80 -0.08
N ASN A 47 -8.23 -1.41 -1.14
CA ASN A 47 -6.95 -2.02 -1.53
C ASN A 47 -5.84 -1.81 -0.51
N LEU A 48 -5.65 -0.59 -0.01
CA LEU A 48 -4.60 -0.26 0.96
C LEU A 48 -4.81 -1.02 2.26
N VAL A 49 -6.03 -1.03 2.79
CA VAL A 49 -6.34 -1.72 4.06
C VAL A 49 -5.94 -3.19 3.98
N TYR A 50 -6.23 -3.85 2.86
CA TYR A 50 -5.85 -5.24 2.66
C TYR A 50 -4.34 -5.43 2.49
N ALA A 51 -3.71 -4.65 1.61
CA ALA A 51 -2.27 -4.75 1.32
C ALA A 51 -1.44 -4.60 2.59
N GLU A 52 -1.78 -3.62 3.42
CA GLU A 52 -1.08 -3.30 4.66
C GLU A 52 -1.26 -4.34 5.78
N THR A 53 -2.23 -5.25 5.68
CA THR A 53 -2.61 -6.11 6.82
C THR A 53 -2.74 -7.60 6.52
N ILE A 54 -2.75 -8.01 5.24
CA ILE A 54 -2.92 -9.43 4.87
C ILE A 54 -1.79 -10.34 5.34
N HIS A 55 -0.61 -9.79 5.64
CA HIS A 55 0.52 -10.53 6.18
C HIS A 55 0.38 -10.84 7.69
N LEU A 56 -0.44 -10.08 8.43
CA LEU A 56 -0.57 -10.18 9.89
C LEU A 56 -0.93 -11.58 10.44
N PRO A 57 -1.74 -12.40 9.75
CA PRO A 57 -2.02 -13.77 10.18
C PRO A 57 -0.76 -14.63 10.33
N LEU A 58 0.26 -14.41 9.49
CA LEU A 58 1.54 -15.10 9.60
C LEU A 58 2.32 -14.64 10.83
N THR A 59 2.45 -13.32 11.00
CA THR A 59 3.17 -12.71 12.14
C THR A 59 2.55 -13.09 13.48
N HIS A 60 1.22 -13.17 13.55
CA HIS A 60 0.49 -13.50 14.77
C HIS A 60 0.10 -14.97 14.91
N LYS A 61 0.46 -15.82 13.93
CA LYS A 61 0.17 -17.26 13.91
C LYS A 61 -1.32 -17.56 14.12
N THR A 62 -2.17 -16.83 13.40
CA THR A 62 -3.63 -16.99 13.41
C THR A 62 -4.12 -17.48 12.06
N GLY A 63 -5.16 -18.31 12.02
CA GLY A 63 -5.72 -18.85 10.78
C GLY A 63 -6.82 -18.00 10.14
N GLU A 64 -7.17 -16.84 10.71
CA GLU A 64 -8.32 -16.05 10.25
C GLU A 64 -8.08 -14.55 10.44
N ILE A 65 -8.46 -13.78 9.42
CA ILE A 65 -8.50 -12.32 9.43
C ILE A 65 -9.84 -11.83 8.88
N VAL A 66 -10.44 -10.87 9.59
CA VAL A 66 -11.77 -10.33 9.33
C VAL A 66 -11.67 -8.82 9.16
N TYR A 67 -12.14 -8.33 8.03
CA TYR A 67 -12.16 -6.92 7.65
C TYR A 67 -13.57 -6.35 7.81
N ASP A 68 -13.66 -5.10 8.26
CA ASP A 68 -14.90 -4.31 8.18
C ASP A 68 -15.08 -3.58 6.83
N THR A 69 -14.16 -3.79 5.89
CA THR A 69 -14.19 -3.27 4.52
C THR A 69 -14.65 -4.33 3.51
N PRO A 70 -15.12 -3.92 2.33
CA PRO A 70 -15.31 -4.81 1.17
C PRO A 70 -14.01 -5.47 0.69
N PRO A 71 -14.11 -6.54 -0.13
CA PRO A 71 -12.95 -7.15 -0.77
C PRO A 71 -12.24 -6.17 -1.72
N PRO A 72 -10.89 -6.14 -1.73
CA PRO A 72 -10.13 -5.23 -2.59
C PRO A 72 -10.10 -5.70 -4.04
N PHE A 73 -10.10 -4.76 -4.97
CA PHE A 73 -9.99 -5.06 -6.40
C PHE A 73 -8.70 -5.81 -6.77
N PHE A 74 -7.56 -5.42 -6.20
CA PHE A 74 -6.25 -6.01 -6.47
C PHE A 74 -5.92 -7.20 -5.56
N GLN A 75 -6.90 -7.85 -4.92
CA GLN A 75 -6.68 -9.01 -4.05
C GLN A 75 -5.76 -10.08 -4.67
N PRO A 76 -5.95 -10.51 -5.94
CA PRO A 76 -5.10 -11.54 -6.54
C PRO A 76 -3.65 -11.10 -6.68
N TYR A 77 -3.41 -9.81 -6.93
CA TYR A 77 -2.06 -9.25 -7.06
C TYR A 77 -1.35 -9.20 -5.72
N PHE A 78 -2.02 -8.75 -4.66
CA PHE A 78 -1.45 -8.75 -3.31
C PHE A 78 -1.17 -10.16 -2.81
N PHE A 79 -2.07 -11.10 -3.10
CA PHE A 79 -1.84 -12.51 -2.79
C PHE A 79 -0.62 -13.07 -3.53
N GLN A 80 -0.49 -12.78 -4.83
CA GLN A 80 0.67 -13.21 -5.61
C GLN A 80 1.96 -12.57 -5.09
N ASN A 81 1.95 -11.27 -4.82
CA ASN A 81 3.09 -10.55 -4.25
C ASN A 81 3.54 -11.19 -2.94
N MET A 82 2.62 -11.44 -2.01
CA MET A 82 2.92 -12.14 -0.76
C MET A 82 3.56 -13.51 -1.01
N VAL A 83 2.97 -14.36 -1.84
CA VAL A 83 3.51 -15.69 -2.16
C VAL A 83 4.93 -15.63 -2.72
N MET A 84 5.22 -14.62 -3.54
CA MET A 84 6.54 -14.42 -4.14
C MET A 84 7.57 -13.88 -3.15
N ASP A 85 7.14 -13.15 -2.12
CA ASP A 85 8.03 -12.56 -1.10
C ASP A 85 8.36 -13.54 0.04
N LEU A 86 7.46 -14.49 0.34
CA LEU A 86 7.63 -15.47 1.43
C LEU A 86 8.95 -16.27 1.42
N PRO A 87 9.52 -16.70 0.28
CA PRO A 87 10.84 -17.34 0.28
C PRO A 87 11.93 -16.46 0.87
N SER A 88 11.94 -15.15 0.55
CA SER A 88 12.91 -14.21 1.11
C SER A 88 12.68 -13.99 2.60
N CYS A 89 11.42 -13.88 3.03
CA CYS A 89 11.10 -13.78 4.45
C CYS A 89 11.54 -15.03 5.22
N ALA A 90 11.32 -16.23 4.65
CA ALA A 90 11.72 -17.50 5.26
C ALA A 90 13.24 -17.59 5.48
N ASP A 91 14.02 -17.15 4.49
CA ASP A 91 15.49 -17.13 4.57
C ASP A 91 15.99 -16.21 5.68
N VAL A 92 15.46 -14.98 5.73
CA VAL A 92 15.80 -14.00 6.78
C VAL A 92 15.41 -14.48 8.17
N ASP A 93 14.23 -15.09 8.31
CA ASP A 93 13.71 -15.58 9.59
C ASP A 93 14.29 -16.95 9.98
N GLY A 94 15.06 -17.61 9.10
CA GLY A 94 15.59 -18.96 9.30
C GLY A 94 14.50 -20.03 9.43
N THR A 95 13.37 -19.85 8.73
CA THR A 95 12.19 -20.72 8.80
C THR A 95 11.94 -21.45 7.47
N SER A 96 10.96 -22.36 7.43
CA SER A 96 10.61 -23.09 6.20
C SER A 96 9.65 -22.28 5.33
N THR A 97 10.05 -22.02 4.08
CA THR A 97 9.16 -21.44 3.05
C THR A 97 7.89 -22.27 2.87
N ALA A 98 7.99 -23.60 2.92
CA ALA A 98 6.84 -24.49 2.75
C ALA A 98 5.84 -24.34 3.91
N GLU A 99 6.32 -24.15 5.14
CA GLU A 99 5.47 -23.91 6.30
C GLU A 99 4.78 -22.54 6.24
N LEU A 100 5.53 -21.49 5.85
CA LEU A 100 4.96 -20.15 5.67
C LEU A 100 3.89 -20.13 4.57
N LEU A 101 4.18 -20.70 3.41
CA LEU A 101 3.21 -20.85 2.32
C LEU A 101 1.98 -21.61 2.79
N LYS A 102 2.17 -22.77 3.44
CA LYS A 102 1.04 -23.53 3.97
C LYS A 102 0.21 -22.72 4.96
N SER A 103 0.83 -21.95 5.84
CA SER A 103 0.13 -21.10 6.80
C SER A 103 -0.66 -20.00 6.08
N PHE A 104 -0.07 -19.35 5.09
CA PHE A 104 -0.70 -18.28 4.33
C PHE A 104 -1.89 -18.80 3.51
N MET A 105 -1.70 -19.88 2.76
CA MET A 105 -2.73 -20.51 1.94
C MET A 105 -3.93 -21.01 2.74
N ASN A 106 -3.72 -21.38 4.01
CA ASN A 106 -4.80 -21.82 4.91
C ASN A 106 -5.45 -20.66 5.69
N THR A 107 -5.02 -19.42 5.47
CA THR A 107 -5.61 -18.26 6.13
C THR A 107 -7.00 -18.02 5.56
N THR A 108 -8.01 -18.03 6.43
CA THR A 108 -9.37 -17.62 6.09
C THR A 108 -9.46 -16.11 6.11
N VAL A 109 -9.91 -15.51 5.02
CA VAL A 109 -10.13 -14.07 4.90
C VAL A 109 -11.63 -13.83 4.78
N SER A 110 -12.17 -12.92 5.60
CA SER A 110 -13.57 -12.52 5.54
C SER A 110 -13.70 -11.01 5.47
N PHE A 111 -14.68 -10.54 4.71
CA PHE A 111 -14.98 -9.12 4.48
C PHE A 111 -16.40 -8.81 4.98
N SER A 112 -16.69 -7.53 5.25
CA SER A 112 -18.02 -7.11 5.69
C SER A 112 -19.07 -7.25 4.58
N GLU A 113 -18.64 -7.14 3.33
CA GLU A 113 -19.45 -7.19 2.12
C GLU A 113 -18.82 -8.15 1.10
N HIS A 114 -19.55 -8.46 0.03
CA HIS A 114 -19.10 -9.39 -1.01
C HIS A 114 -18.86 -8.70 -2.36
N GLU A 115 -19.23 -7.42 -2.49
CA GLU A 115 -19.10 -6.68 -3.73
C GLU A 115 -17.72 -6.02 -3.81
N ILE A 116 -17.04 -6.23 -4.93
CA ILE A 116 -15.76 -5.58 -5.23
C ILE A 116 -16.07 -4.26 -5.92
N LYS A 117 -15.52 -3.16 -5.40
CA LYS A 117 -15.60 -1.86 -6.05
C LYS A 117 -14.57 -1.78 -7.18
N PHE A 118 -15.01 -1.29 -8.33
CA PHE A 118 -14.14 -1.06 -9.48
C PHE A 118 -13.93 0.44 -9.65
N PRO A 119 -12.71 0.89 -10.04
CA PRO A 119 -12.50 2.27 -10.38
C PRO A 119 -13.24 2.57 -11.70
N ASP A 120 -14.17 3.51 -11.67
CA ASP A 120 -14.95 3.98 -12.81
C ASP A 120 -14.44 5.32 -13.36
N HIS A 121 -13.72 6.07 -12.52
CA HIS A 121 -13.17 7.36 -12.87
C HIS A 121 -12.04 7.22 -13.91
N VAL A 122 -12.25 7.87 -15.05
CA VAL A 122 -11.25 8.01 -16.11
C VAL A 122 -11.13 9.50 -16.43
N GLU A 123 -9.96 10.06 -16.17
CA GLU A 123 -9.60 11.42 -16.57
C GLU A 123 -8.63 11.37 -17.75
N GLU A 124 -8.83 12.29 -18.71
CA GLU A 124 -7.88 12.46 -19.80
C GLU A 124 -6.55 12.98 -19.25
N THR A 125 -5.53 12.14 -19.27
CA THR A 125 -4.17 12.53 -18.97
C THR A 125 -3.48 13.05 -20.23
N ARG A 126 -2.65 14.08 -20.11
CA ARG A 126 -1.82 14.52 -21.24
C ARG A 126 -0.86 13.40 -21.65
N GLU A 127 -0.59 13.27 -22.95
CA GLU A 127 0.31 12.24 -23.50
C GLU A 127 1.74 12.34 -22.95
N ASP A 128 2.18 13.53 -22.54
CA ASP A 128 3.50 13.78 -21.96
C ASP A 128 3.54 13.60 -20.44
N SER A 129 2.42 13.28 -19.79
CA SER A 129 2.36 13.09 -18.34
C SER A 129 3.13 11.86 -17.91
N SER A 130 4.01 12.02 -16.93
CA SER A 130 4.74 10.91 -16.32
C SER A 130 4.79 11.10 -14.81
N VAL A 131 4.86 10.00 -14.07
CA VAL A 131 5.09 10.01 -12.62
C VAL A 131 6.44 9.36 -12.36
N VAL A 132 7.30 10.04 -11.62
CA VAL A 132 8.62 9.53 -11.22
C VAL A 132 8.63 9.38 -9.71
N SER A 133 8.73 8.14 -9.24
CA SER A 133 9.00 7.86 -7.84
C SER A 133 10.42 8.30 -7.50
N ILE A 134 10.52 9.38 -6.74
CA ILE A 134 11.80 9.94 -6.33
C ILE A 134 12.23 9.29 -5.02
N SER A 135 13.50 8.90 -4.91
CA SER A 135 14.09 8.38 -3.66
C SER A 135 15.25 9.24 -3.17
N PHE A 136 15.58 10.31 -3.91
CA PHE A 136 16.83 11.09 -3.84
C PHE A 136 18.09 10.27 -4.18
N GLY A 137 17.92 9.03 -4.67
CA GLY A 137 19.01 8.25 -5.23
C GLY A 137 19.38 8.73 -6.63
N LYS A 138 20.65 8.55 -7.00
CA LYS A 138 21.19 8.89 -8.33
C LYS A 138 20.33 8.39 -9.48
N ASP A 139 19.75 7.20 -9.34
CA ASP A 139 18.99 6.53 -10.39
C ASP A 139 17.62 7.23 -10.57
N SER A 140 16.91 7.54 -9.47
CA SER A 140 15.65 8.28 -9.53
C SER A 140 15.80 9.72 -10.05
N LEU A 141 16.92 10.38 -9.69
CA LEU A 141 17.25 11.72 -10.20
C LEU A 141 17.60 11.68 -11.69
N LEU A 142 18.35 10.67 -12.13
CA LEU A 142 18.66 10.45 -13.53
C LEU A 142 17.39 10.16 -14.33
N THR A 143 16.49 9.32 -13.83
CA THR A 143 15.17 9.07 -14.45
C THR A 143 14.42 10.37 -14.64
N TRP A 144 14.31 11.21 -13.60
CA TRP A 144 13.67 12.52 -13.72
C TRP A 144 14.33 13.40 -14.79
N ALA A 145 15.66 13.50 -14.80
CA ALA A 145 16.41 14.32 -15.75
C ALA A 145 16.19 13.86 -17.20
N VAL A 146 16.27 12.56 -17.44
CA VAL A 146 16.03 11.95 -18.76
C VAL A 146 14.58 12.16 -19.20
N CYS A 147 13.60 12.01 -18.29
CA CYS A 147 12.21 12.30 -18.62
C CYS A 147 12.03 13.72 -19.15
N ARG A 148 12.66 14.70 -18.51
CA ARG A 148 12.62 16.10 -18.96
C ARG A 148 13.33 16.31 -20.29
N GLU A 149 14.49 15.69 -20.49
CA GLU A 149 15.25 15.79 -21.75
C GLU A 149 14.47 15.21 -22.94
N MET A 150 13.68 14.15 -22.71
CA MET A 150 12.80 13.54 -23.71
C MET A 150 11.52 14.36 -23.99
N GLY A 151 11.32 15.50 -23.32
CA GLY A 151 10.13 16.34 -23.48
C GLY A 151 8.90 15.83 -22.74
N MET A 152 9.07 14.95 -21.75
CA MET A 152 7.98 14.55 -20.86
C MET A 152 7.78 15.57 -19.73
N ASN A 153 6.63 15.50 -19.08
CA ASN A 153 6.23 16.32 -17.93
C ASN A 153 6.21 15.47 -16.62
N PRO A 154 7.38 15.13 -16.04
CA PRO A 154 7.46 14.26 -14.88
C PRO A 154 6.96 14.96 -13.60
N GLN A 155 5.92 14.39 -13.01
CA GLN A 155 5.46 14.69 -11.65
C GLN A 155 6.24 13.83 -10.66
N LEU A 156 6.92 14.47 -9.72
CA LEU A 156 7.71 13.76 -8.70
C LEU A 156 6.78 13.25 -7.60
N CYS A 157 6.91 11.97 -7.26
CA CYS A 157 6.22 11.35 -6.13
C CYS A 157 7.26 10.84 -5.13
N TYR A 158 7.26 11.41 -3.93
CA TYR A 158 8.10 10.94 -2.83
C TYR A 158 7.23 10.22 -1.81
N VAL A 159 7.63 9.01 -1.42
CA VAL A 159 6.96 8.24 -0.37
C VAL A 159 7.82 8.27 0.88
N VAL A 160 7.26 8.80 1.97
CA VAL A 160 7.92 8.81 3.28
C VAL A 160 7.69 7.47 3.95
N GLU A 161 8.77 6.75 4.23
CA GLU A 161 8.74 5.53 5.03
C GLU A 161 8.79 5.91 6.53
N PRO A 162 7.75 5.61 7.33
CA PRO A 162 7.69 6.00 8.75
C PRO A 162 8.86 5.51 9.60
N LEU A 163 9.52 4.42 9.20
CA LEU A 163 10.70 3.88 9.89
C LEU A 163 12.00 4.66 9.59
N LEU A 164 11.99 5.56 8.60
CA LEU A 164 13.18 6.25 8.08
C LEU A 164 13.13 7.78 8.21
N THR A 165 12.38 8.31 9.19
CA THR A 165 12.22 9.77 9.42
C THR A 165 13.51 10.55 9.65
N TYR A 166 14.61 9.91 10.08
CA TYR A 166 15.92 10.56 10.18
C TYR A 166 16.51 10.86 8.79
N GLU A 167 16.40 9.92 7.86
CA GLU A 167 16.86 10.07 6.48
C GLU A 167 16.00 11.10 5.74
N GLU A 168 14.70 11.09 5.99
CA GLU A 168 13.74 12.08 5.49
C GLU A 168 14.16 13.52 5.81
N LYS A 169 14.55 13.81 7.06
CA LYS A 169 15.01 15.16 7.45
C LYS A 169 16.17 15.66 6.59
N HIS A 170 17.08 14.78 6.21
CA HIS A 170 18.21 15.15 5.34
C HIS A 170 17.75 15.35 3.90
N LYS A 171 16.83 14.52 3.41
CA LYS A 171 16.27 14.62 2.06
C LYS A 171 15.44 15.88 1.86
N MET A 172 14.70 16.34 2.88
CA MET A 172 13.95 17.61 2.80
C MET A 172 14.86 18.82 2.56
N VAL A 173 16.04 18.86 3.20
CA VAL A 173 17.02 19.93 2.95
C VAL A 173 17.53 19.93 1.50
N LEU A 174 17.54 18.78 0.84
CA LEU A 174 17.94 18.67 -0.57
C LEU A 174 16.81 19.02 -1.55
N ALA A 175 15.57 19.12 -1.06
CA ALA A 175 14.39 19.42 -1.85
C ALA A 175 14.06 20.92 -1.91
N GLU A 176 14.61 21.72 -0.98
CA GLU A 176 14.60 23.19 -0.97
C GLU A 176 15.62 23.78 -1.96
#